data_AF-A0A9Q4XTH4-F1
#
_entry.id   AF-A0A9Q4XTH4-F1
#
_cell.length_a   1.000
_cell.length_b   1.000
_cell.length_c   1.000
_cell.angle_alpha   90.00
_cell.angle_beta   90.00
_cell.angle_gamma   90.00
#
_symmetry.space_group_name_H-M   'P 1'
#
loop_
_entity.id
_entity.type
_entity.pdbx_description
1 polymer ?
#
loop_
_entity_poly.entity_id
_entity_poly.type
_entity_poly.pdbx_seq_one_letter_code
_entity_poly.pdbx_strand_id
1 'polypeptide(L)'
;MSRDVVSYALDVGRKFSSSESPLPFADNTYLGHLKQQGQGFKTFNTILNVYRVLPESRFFRKMAVIPSSSYHITLFVGVNEYDSRSGS
;
A
#
# COMPACT_ATOMS: atom_id res chain seq x y z
N MET A 1 -9.28 -10.30 33.74
CA MET A 1 -9.57 -9.50 32.53
C MET A 1 -8.76 -10.10 31.39
N SER A 2 -9.43 -10.78 30.47
CA SER A 2 -8.79 -11.35 29.28
C SER A 2 -8.33 -10.20 28.40
N ARG A 3 -7.03 -10.13 28.07
CA ARG A 3 -6.55 -9.22 27.04
C ARG A 3 -7.02 -9.80 25.73
N ASP A 4 -8.02 -9.19 25.11
CA ASP A 4 -8.36 -9.48 23.72
C ASP A 4 -7.08 -9.28 22.91
N VAL A 5 -6.53 -10.38 22.38
CA VAL A 5 -5.39 -10.32 21.47
C VAL A 5 -5.93 -9.73 20.19
N VAL A 6 -5.77 -8.41 20.03
CA VAL A 6 -6.07 -7.74 18.77
C VAL A 6 -5.10 -8.29 17.73
N SER A 7 -5.58 -9.21 16.89
CA SER A 7 -4.84 -9.69 15.74
C SER A 7 -4.88 -8.61 14.66
N TYR A 8 -3.79 -7.87 14.53
CA TYR A 8 -3.63 -6.92 13.43
C TYR A 8 -3.41 -7.65 12.10
N ALA A 9 -3.64 -6.94 10.99
CA ALA A 9 -3.23 -7.44 9.68
C ALA A 9 -1.71 -7.63 9.64
N LEU A 10 -1.23 -8.61 8.86
CA LEU A 10 0.18 -9.02 8.79
C LEU A 10 1.18 -7.87 8.56
N ASP A 11 0.76 -6.83 7.85
CA ASP A 11 1.62 -5.70 7.49
C ASP A 11 1.66 -4.58 8.56
N VAL A 12 0.84 -4.65 9.62
CA VAL A 12 0.90 -3.71 10.75
C VAL A 12 2.13 -4.01 11.62
N GLY A 13 2.94 -2.99 11.87
CA GLY A 13 4.25 -3.10 12.50
C GLY A 13 5.37 -3.58 11.56
N ARG A 14 5.04 -3.93 10.32
CA ARG A 14 5.99 -4.38 9.28
C ARG A 14 6.14 -3.35 8.17
N LYS A 15 5.06 -3.07 7.41
CA LYS A 15 5.04 -2.05 6.34
C LYS A 15 4.38 -0.75 6.77
N PHE A 16 3.45 -0.83 7.71
CA PHE A 16 2.68 0.32 8.20
C PHE A 16 2.63 0.32 9.73
N SER A 17 2.62 1.50 10.33
CA SER A 17 2.35 1.65 11.76
C SER A 17 0.86 1.42 12.07
N SER A 18 0.53 1.24 13.35
CA SER A 18 -0.88 1.21 13.80
C SER A 18 -1.61 2.55 13.55
N SER A 19 -0.86 3.62 13.30
CA SER A 19 -1.37 4.95 12.96
C SER A 19 -1.36 5.20 11.45
N GLU A 20 -1.33 4.13 10.63
CA GLU A 20 -1.49 4.15 9.17
C GLU A 20 -0.32 4.77 8.39
N SER A 21 0.75 5.16 9.07
CA SER A 21 1.96 5.70 8.42
C SER A 21 2.81 4.59 7.82
N PRO A 22 3.39 4.77 6.61
CA PRO A 22 4.37 3.84 6.08
C PRO A 22 5.62 3.79 6.98
N LEU A 23 6.18 2.59 7.13
CA LEU A 23 7.46 2.34 7.78
C LEU A 23 8.54 2.10 6.72
N PRO A 24 9.83 2.28 7.04
CA PRO A 24 10.91 1.82 6.18
C PRO A 24 10.71 0.33 5.87
N PHE A 25 10.70 0.00 4.58
CA PHE A 25 10.56 -1.37 4.07
C PHE A 25 11.36 -1.48 2.79
N ALA A 26 12.58 -2.00 2.88
CA ALA A 26 13.48 -2.10 1.75
C ALA A 26 13.11 -3.30 0.86
N ASP A 27 12.78 -3.01 -0.40
CA ASP A 27 12.45 -4.03 -1.40
C ASP A 27 12.85 -3.62 -2.83
N ASN A 28 12.59 -4.53 -3.76
CA ASN A 28 12.55 -4.23 -5.18
C ASN A 28 11.33 -4.88 -5.84
N THR A 29 10.87 -4.28 -6.94
CA THR A 29 9.72 -4.78 -7.69
C THR A 29 9.80 -4.30 -9.15
N TYR A 30 9.28 -5.11 -10.08
CA TYR A 30 9.01 -4.64 -11.44
C TYR A 30 7.56 -4.19 -11.50
N LEU A 31 7.39 -2.90 -11.77
CA LEU A 31 6.09 -2.27 -11.78
C LEU A 31 5.79 -1.55 -13.11
N GLY A 32 4.49 -1.40 -13.40
CA GLY A 32 3.98 -0.53 -14.43
C GLY A 32 3.24 0.63 -13.80
N HIS A 33 3.79 1.85 -13.87
CA HIS A 33 3.07 3.05 -13.45
C HIS A 33 1.95 3.38 -14.43
N LEU A 34 0.83 3.83 -13.88
CA LEU A 34 -0.18 4.52 -14.69
C LEU A 34 0.44 5.81 -15.25
N LYS A 35 0.10 6.16 -16.49
CA LYS A 35 0.51 7.43 -17.06
C LYS A 35 -0.20 8.56 -16.32
N GLN A 36 0.55 9.31 -15.52
CA GLN A 36 0.02 10.40 -14.70
C GLN A 36 -0.12 11.72 -15.47
N GLN A 37 0.31 11.74 -16.74
CA GLN A 37 0.28 12.90 -17.62
C GLN A 37 0.09 12.46 -19.08
N GLY A 38 -0.28 13.42 -19.93
CA GLY A 38 -0.45 13.21 -21.36
C GLY A 38 -1.66 12.33 -21.70
N GLN A 39 -1.60 11.65 -22.85
CA GLN A 39 -2.73 10.90 -23.42
C GLN A 39 -3.26 9.77 -22.51
N GLY A 40 -2.41 9.19 -21.65
CA GLY A 40 -2.78 8.13 -20.71
C GLY A 40 -3.36 8.63 -19.37
N PHE A 41 -3.42 9.94 -19.14
CA PHE A 41 -3.88 10.52 -17.87
C PHE A 41 -5.33 10.17 -17.51
N LYS A 42 -6.20 9.95 -18.51
CA LYS A 42 -7.61 9.65 -18.27
C LYS A 42 -7.79 8.47 -17.32
N THR A 43 -7.06 7.38 -17.52
CA THR A 43 -7.12 6.19 -16.65
C THR A 43 -6.67 6.51 -15.23
N PHE A 44 -5.58 7.25 -15.08
CA PHE A 44 -5.10 7.68 -13.76
C PHE A 44 -6.13 8.57 -13.06
N ASN A 45 -6.71 9.55 -13.75
CA ASN A 45 -7.73 10.44 -13.19
C ASN A 45 -9.01 9.70 -12.80
N THR A 46 -9.40 8.66 -13.56
CA THR A 46 -10.54 7.80 -13.20
C THR A 46 -10.27 7.08 -11.88
N ILE A 47 -9.08 6.49 -11.70
CA ILE A 47 -8.71 5.81 -10.45
C ILE A 47 -8.60 6.80 -9.30
N LEU A 48 -8.15 8.03 -9.57
CA LEU A 48 -8.04 9.10 -8.58
C LEU A 48 -9.40 9.48 -7.97
N ASN A 49 -10.52 9.20 -8.65
CA ASN A 49 -11.84 9.38 -8.06
C ASN A 49 -12.04 8.51 -6.81
N VAL A 50 -11.47 7.30 -6.77
CA VAL A 50 -11.51 6.46 -5.56
C VAL A 50 -10.82 7.17 -4.41
N TYR A 51 -9.62 7.71 -4.63
CA TYR A 51 -8.89 8.47 -3.61
C TYR A 51 -9.66 9.71 -3.14
N ARG A 52 -10.39 10.39 -4.04
CA ARG A 52 -11.19 11.58 -3.71
C ARG A 52 -12.38 11.26 -2.80
N VAL A 53 -13.04 10.11 -2.99
CA VAL A 53 -14.21 9.72 -2.17
C VAL A 53 -13.85 8.91 -0.94
N LEU A 54 -12.65 8.31 -0.89
CA LEU A 54 -12.22 7.45 0.19
C LEU A 54 -12.32 8.11 1.58
N PRO A 55 -11.95 9.39 1.77
CA PRO A 55 -12.05 10.07 3.08
C PRO A 55 -13.47 10.15 3.64
N GLU A 56 -14.50 10.09 2.78
CA GLU A 56 -15.90 10.09 3.19
C GLU A 56 -16.36 8.72 3.72
N SER A 57 -15.58 7.67 3.47
CA SER A 57 -15.87 6.32 3.93
C SER A 57 -15.59 6.16 5.43
N ARG A 58 -16.49 5.45 6.13
CA ARG A 58 -16.28 5.03 7.52
C ARG A 58 -15.05 4.14 7.71
N PHE A 59 -14.52 3.58 6.63
CA PHE A 59 -13.34 2.70 6.65
C PHE A 59 -12.02 3.45 6.45
N PHE A 60 -12.03 4.75 6.10
CA PHE A 60 -10.81 5.48 5.79
C PHE A 60 -9.77 5.40 6.92
N ARG A 61 -10.22 5.60 8.16
CA ARG A 61 -9.40 5.49 9.40
C ARG A 61 -9.08 4.05 9.83
N LYS A 62 -9.16 3.10 8.90
CA LYS A 62 -8.75 1.71 9.09
C LYS A 62 -7.80 1.26 7.98
N MET A 63 -7.34 2.19 7.15
CA MET A 63 -6.58 1.90 5.94
C MET A 63 -5.36 2.82 5.86
N ALA A 64 -4.19 2.22 5.67
CA ALA A 64 -3.03 2.96 5.20
C ALA A 64 -3.16 3.17 3.68
N VAL A 65 -3.31 4.43 3.27
CA VAL A 65 -3.48 4.81 1.85
C VAL A 65 -2.20 5.45 1.35
N ILE A 66 -1.59 4.85 0.33
CA ILE A 66 -0.37 5.39 -0.28
C ILE A 66 -0.67 6.61 -1.16
N PRO A 67 0.30 7.53 -1.34
CA PRO A 67 0.16 8.64 -2.26
C PRO A 67 -0.23 8.19 -3.66
N SER A 68 -1.12 8.93 -4.32
CA SER A 68 -1.56 8.62 -5.69
C SER A 68 -0.42 8.64 -6.71
N SER A 69 0.65 9.38 -6.43
CA SER A 69 1.88 9.36 -7.22
C SER A 69 2.54 7.97 -7.27
N SER A 70 2.30 7.13 -6.26
CA SER A 70 2.85 5.77 -6.15
C SER A 70 1.96 4.70 -6.77
N TYR A 71 0.82 5.03 -7.38
CA TYR A 71 -0.06 4.03 -7.97
C TYR A 71 0.60 3.31 -9.15
N HIS A 72 0.56 1.98 -9.09
CA HIS A 72 1.16 1.09 -10.07
C HIS A 72 0.47 -0.27 -10.04
N ILE A 73 0.69 -1.06 -11.09
CA ILE A 73 0.44 -2.50 -11.08
C ILE A 73 1.81 -3.17 -10.89
N THR A 74 1.91 -4.08 -9.92
CA THR A 74 3.08 -4.94 -9.80
C THR A 74 3.00 -6.02 -10.88
N LEU A 75 4.05 -6.12 -11.71
CA LEU A 75 4.17 -7.13 -12.75
C LEU A 75 4.94 -8.35 -12.24
N PHE A 76 6.03 -8.10 -11.50
CA PHE A 76 6.79 -9.14 -10.81
C PHE A 76 7.23 -8.62 -9.44
N VAL A 77 6.90 -9.37 -8.39
CA VAL A 77 7.37 -9.12 -7.03
C VAL A 77 8.83 -9.53 -6.95
N GLY A 78 9.68 -8.66 -6.41
CA GLY A 78 11.08 -8.95 -6.16
C GLY A 78 11.32 -9.44 -4.73
N VAL A 79 12.50 -9.12 -4.19
CA VAL A 79 12.90 -9.48 -2.83
C VAL A 79 12.65 -8.34 -1.87
N ASN A 80 12.37 -8.67 -0.61
CA ASN A 80 12.32 -7.71 0.50
C ASN A 80 13.09 -8.24 1.71
N GLU A 81 13.45 -7.34 2.61
CA GLU A 81 14.28 -7.67 3.78
C GLU A 81 13.63 -8.66 4.76
N TYR A 82 12.29 -8.70 4.83
CA TYR A 82 11.54 -9.49 5.81
C TYR A 82 11.19 -10.91 5.34
N ASP A 83 10.92 -11.12 4.05
CA ASP A 83 10.56 -12.43 3.49
C ASP A 83 11.78 -13.23 3.00
N SER A 84 12.98 -12.81 3.39
CA SER A 84 14.19 -13.56 3.10
C SER A 84 14.10 -14.94 3.77
N ARG A 85 13.84 -15.98 2.98
CA ARG A 85 14.10 -17.35 3.41
C ARG A 85 15.62 -17.49 3.43
N SER A 86 16.21 -17.54 4.62
CA SER A 86 17.54 -18.11 4.77
C SER A 86 17.52 -19.47 4.08
N GLY A 87 18.32 -19.62 3.03
CA GLY A 87 18.43 -20.89 2.31
C GLY A 87 18.75 -21.98 3.32
N SER A 88 17.88 -22.98 3.40
CA SER A 88 18.07 -24.23 4.14
C SER A 88 19.13 -25.09 3.46
#